data_AF-A0AAN6W1Y0-F1
#
_entry.id   AF-A0AAN6W1Y0-F1
#
_cell.length_a   1.000
_cell.length_b   1.000
_cell.length_c   1.000
_cell.angle_alpha   90.00
_cell.angle_beta   90.00
_cell.angle_gamma   90.00
#
_symmetry.space_group_name_H-M   'P 1'
#
loop_
_entity.id
_entity.type
_entity.pdbx_description
1 polymer ?
#
loop_
_entity_poly.entity_id
_entity_poly.type
_entity_poly.pdbx_seq_one_letter_code
_entity_poly.pdbx_strand_id
1 'polypeptide(L)'
;MTDTAFDKTSLEAKCTALSDAATAALATISLAGTEHDEHPDAQIAKGLPVNLSPARELAARLAIFREHATQLAVCAQEANIVLPRLGLELEKAVEQSQRIFAVLKSDKEGDKRVVGFLSALSRLFVFGTQLLTVNDEQEQKAKLESKDGRAIFEAASAASRAVINETSPN
;
A
#
# COMPACT_ATOMS: atom_id res chain seq x y z
N MET A 1 -16.36 25.59 14.27
CA MET A 1 -16.06 24.38 13.48
C MET A 1 -14.80 23.81 14.08
N THR A 2 -14.89 22.67 14.76
CA THR A 2 -13.73 22.02 15.38
C THR A 2 -12.88 21.43 14.28
N ASP A 3 -11.70 22.01 14.07
CA ASP A 3 -10.57 21.33 13.42
C ASP A 3 -10.35 20.03 14.19
N THR A 4 -10.82 18.91 13.65
CA THR A 4 -10.35 17.60 14.10
C THR A 4 -8.89 17.52 13.68
N ALA A 5 -8.00 17.90 14.59
CA ALA A 5 -6.57 17.71 14.44
C ALA A 5 -6.34 16.24 14.07
N PHE A 6 -5.67 16.02 12.95
CA PHE A 6 -5.27 14.69 12.50
C PHE A 6 -4.49 13.97 13.60
N ASP A 7 -4.93 12.77 13.98
CA ASP A 7 -4.32 11.98 15.04
C ASP A 7 -3.21 11.08 14.48
N LYS A 8 -1.97 11.55 14.63
CA LYS A 8 -0.76 10.84 14.19
C LYS A 8 -0.63 9.45 14.84
N THR A 9 -1.04 9.32 16.10
CA THR A 9 -0.98 8.04 16.84
C THR A 9 -1.99 7.04 16.29
N SER A 10 -3.17 7.52 15.87
CA SER A 10 -4.17 6.70 15.18
C SER A 10 -3.65 6.20 13.82
N LEU A 11 -3.01 7.07 13.01
CA LEU A 11 -2.46 6.65 11.72
C LEU A 11 -1.33 5.63 11.89
N GLU A 12 -0.39 5.87 12.81
CA GLU A 12 0.70 4.97 13.13
C GLU A 12 0.18 3.57 13.52
N ALA A 13 -0.72 3.50 14.50
CA ALA A 13 -1.31 2.25 14.94
C ALA A 13 -2.02 1.49 13.81
N LYS A 14 -2.79 2.21 12.97
CA LYS A 14 -3.48 1.59 11.82
C LYS A 14 -2.50 1.08 10.75
N CYS A 15 -1.40 1.79 10.51
CA CYS A 15 -0.36 1.35 9.56
C CYS A 15 0.43 0.14 10.08
N THR A 16 0.73 0.11 11.39
CA THR A 16 1.34 -1.07 12.04
C THR A 16 0.43 -2.29 11.90
N ALA A 17 -0.87 -2.13 12.17
CA ALA A 17 -1.84 -3.21 11.99
C ALA A 17 -1.93 -3.71 10.53
N LEU A 18 -1.74 -2.84 9.54
CA LEU A 18 -1.65 -3.23 8.13
C LEU A 18 -0.38 -4.02 7.81
N SER A 19 0.75 -3.63 8.41
CA SER A 19 2.02 -4.36 8.28
C SER A 19 1.91 -5.77 8.87
N ASP A 20 1.25 -5.90 10.03
CA ASP A 20 0.97 -7.19 10.66
C ASP A 20 0.03 -8.04 9.80
N ALA A 21 -1.04 -7.45 9.25
CA ALA A 21 -1.96 -8.12 8.35
C ALA A 21 -1.26 -8.63 7.07
N ALA A 22 -0.36 -7.82 6.49
CA ALA A 22 0.45 -8.23 5.35
C ALA A 22 1.41 -9.37 5.71
N THR A 23 1.99 -9.35 6.92
CA THR A 23 2.84 -10.44 7.42
C THR A 23 2.06 -11.73 7.61
N ALA A 24 0.85 -11.65 8.17
CA ALA A 24 -0.04 -12.79 8.31
C ALA A 24 -0.43 -13.36 6.93
N ALA A 25 -0.80 -12.50 5.98
CA ALA A 25 -1.13 -12.91 4.62
C ALA A 25 0.06 -13.59 3.92
N LEU A 26 1.27 -13.05 4.05
CA LEU A 26 2.50 -13.65 3.54
C LEU A 26 2.72 -15.07 4.08
N ALA A 27 2.49 -15.29 5.38
CA ALA A 27 2.68 -16.59 6.00
C ALA A 27 1.67 -17.65 5.50
N THR A 28 0.55 -17.24 4.93
CA THR A 28 -0.45 -18.17 4.34
C THR A 28 -0.14 -18.58 2.91
N ILE A 29 0.78 -17.88 2.23
CA ILE A 29 1.11 -18.17 0.83
C ILE A 29 2.02 -19.40 0.75
N SER A 30 1.57 -20.43 0.03
CA SER A 30 2.36 -21.64 -0.17
C SER A 30 3.34 -21.45 -1.32
N LEU A 31 4.61 -21.22 -0.99
CA LEU A 31 5.69 -21.13 -1.98
C LEU A 31 6.27 -22.51 -2.38
N ALA A 32 5.79 -23.59 -1.76
CA ALA A 32 6.24 -24.95 -2.05
C ALA A 32 5.99 -25.32 -3.53
N GLY A 33 7.01 -25.84 -4.22
CA GLY A 33 6.94 -26.18 -5.64
C GLY A 33 7.24 -25.02 -6.61
N THR A 34 7.46 -23.80 -6.12
CA THR A 34 7.92 -22.68 -6.94
C THR A 34 9.45 -22.61 -7.05
N GLU A 35 10.17 -23.56 -6.44
CA GLU A 35 11.64 -23.62 -6.28
C GLU A 35 12.43 -23.51 -7.60
N HIS A 36 11.78 -23.83 -8.73
CA HIS A 36 12.36 -23.76 -10.07
C HIS A 36 12.17 -22.41 -10.79
N ASP A 37 11.41 -21.47 -10.23
CA ASP A 37 11.33 -20.12 -10.78
C ASP A 37 12.68 -19.43 -10.56
N GLU A 38 13.38 -19.17 -11.65
CA GLU A 38 14.67 -18.49 -11.65
C GLU A 38 14.57 -17.14 -10.94
N HIS A 39 15.60 -16.72 -10.18
CA HIS A 39 15.56 -15.46 -9.43
C HIS A 39 15.20 -14.31 -10.39
N PRO A 40 14.28 -13.40 -10.02
CA PRO A 40 13.85 -12.31 -10.91
C PRO A 40 15.03 -11.50 -11.44
N ASP A 41 16.07 -11.29 -10.63
CA ASP A 41 17.30 -10.59 -11.03
C ASP A 41 18.09 -11.34 -12.12
N ALA A 42 18.08 -12.68 -12.09
CA ALA A 42 18.72 -13.51 -13.10
C ALA A 42 17.93 -13.51 -14.42
N GLN A 43 16.59 -13.48 -14.34
CA GLN A 43 15.74 -13.32 -15.53
C GLN A 43 15.94 -11.93 -16.18
N ILE A 44 16.02 -10.87 -15.36
CA ILE A 44 16.32 -9.50 -15.81
C ILE A 44 17.69 -9.43 -16.47
N ALA A 45 18.73 -10.02 -15.84
CA ALA A 45 20.08 -10.05 -16.40
C ALA A 45 20.18 -10.80 -17.74
N LYS A 46 19.28 -11.76 -17.98
CA LYS A 46 19.16 -12.52 -19.23
C LYS A 46 18.23 -11.87 -20.26
N GLY A 47 17.64 -10.71 -19.95
CA GLY A 47 16.64 -10.06 -20.82
C GLY A 47 15.36 -10.88 -20.99
N LEU A 48 15.09 -11.83 -20.10
CA LEU A 48 13.90 -12.66 -20.11
C LEU A 48 12.76 -11.92 -19.39
N PRO A 49 11.51 -12.05 -19.86
CA PRO A 49 10.37 -11.58 -19.11
C PRO A 49 10.35 -12.30 -17.75
N VAL A 50 10.32 -11.53 -16.66
CA VAL A 50 10.23 -12.06 -15.31
C VAL A 50 8.88 -12.75 -15.15
N ASN A 51 8.86 -14.07 -15.33
CA ASN A 51 7.69 -14.90 -15.13
C ASN A 51 7.74 -15.43 -13.69
N LEU A 52 7.20 -14.65 -12.75
CA LEU A 52 6.92 -15.16 -11.41
C LEU A 52 5.64 -15.98 -11.46
N SER A 53 5.63 -17.14 -10.80
CA SER A 53 4.37 -17.78 -10.44
C SER A 53 3.45 -16.80 -9.68
N PRO A 54 2.12 -16.90 -9.83
CA PRO A 54 1.18 -16.00 -9.17
C PRO A 54 1.37 -15.88 -7.66
N ALA A 55 1.73 -16.97 -6.99
CA ALA A 55 2.05 -16.99 -5.56
C ALA A 55 3.30 -16.13 -5.23
N ARG A 56 4.37 -16.24 -6.04
CA ARG A 56 5.58 -15.42 -5.88
C ARG A 56 5.34 -13.94 -6.19
N GLU A 57 4.53 -13.64 -7.20
CA GLU A 57 4.16 -12.26 -7.49
C GLU A 57 3.37 -11.64 -6.33
N LEU A 58 2.36 -12.34 -5.81
CA LEU A 58 1.57 -11.87 -4.68
C LEU A 58 2.44 -11.71 -3.42
N ALA A 59 3.31 -12.68 -3.12
CA ALA A 59 4.23 -12.59 -1.99
C ALA A 59 5.19 -11.39 -2.11
N ALA A 60 5.77 -11.16 -3.29
CA ALA A 60 6.62 -9.99 -3.52
C ALA A 60 5.87 -8.67 -3.28
N ARG A 61 4.62 -8.55 -3.77
CA ARG A 61 3.80 -7.35 -3.56
C ARG A 61 3.40 -7.14 -2.11
N LEU A 62 3.06 -8.21 -1.38
CA LEU A 62 2.75 -8.10 0.04
C LEU A 62 3.97 -7.70 0.86
N ALA A 63 5.16 -8.20 0.53
CA ALA A 63 6.41 -7.81 1.20
C ALA A 63 6.74 -6.32 0.99
N ILE A 64 6.59 -5.83 -0.24
CA ILE A 64 6.77 -4.40 -0.58
C ILE A 64 5.73 -3.54 0.14
N PHE A 65 4.46 -3.95 0.11
CA PHE A 65 3.38 -3.23 0.80
C PHE A 65 3.65 -3.13 2.30
N ARG A 66 4.04 -4.25 2.93
CA ARG A 66 4.40 -4.31 4.35
C ARG A 66 5.49 -3.31 4.69
N GLU A 67 6.57 -3.29 3.90
CA GLU A 67 7.68 -2.36 4.10
C GLU A 67 7.21 -0.90 4.08
N HIS A 68 6.41 -0.53 3.09
CA HIS A 68 5.92 0.84 2.97
C HIS A 68 4.87 1.22 4.02
N ALA A 69 4.07 0.25 4.49
CA ALA A 69 3.17 0.47 5.63
C ALA A 69 3.95 0.75 6.91
N THR A 70 5.04 0.01 7.16
CA THR A 70 5.94 0.26 8.30
C THR A 70 6.62 1.63 8.19
N GLN A 71 7.14 1.99 7.00
CA GLN A 71 7.76 3.30 6.78
C GLN A 71 6.76 4.44 7.01
N LEU A 72 5.53 4.29 6.54
CA LEU A 72 4.48 5.29 6.74
C LEU A 72 4.12 5.44 8.23
N ALA A 73 4.07 4.34 8.99
CA ALA A 73 3.81 4.37 10.43
C ALA A 73 4.87 5.21 11.18
N VAL A 74 6.15 4.92 10.91
CA VAL A 74 7.29 5.65 11.49
C VAL A 74 7.24 7.12 11.12
N CYS A 75 7.08 7.43 9.83
CA CYS A 75 7.03 8.82 9.38
C CYS A 75 5.81 9.59 9.91
N ALA A 76 4.65 8.94 10.09
CA ALA A 76 3.47 9.57 10.68
C ALA A 76 3.73 9.98 12.14
N GLN A 77 4.42 9.13 12.91
CA GLN A 77 4.81 9.42 14.28
C GLN A 77 5.79 10.59 14.38
N GLU A 78 6.77 10.64 13.48
CA GLU A 78 7.86 11.63 13.49
C GLU A 78 7.54 12.94 12.73
N ALA A 79 6.46 12.97 11.94
CA ALA A 79 6.13 14.13 11.10
C ALA A 79 5.95 15.39 11.95
N ASN A 80 6.70 16.46 11.65
CA ASN A 80 6.51 17.75 12.33
C ASN A 80 5.21 18.42 11.87
N ILE A 81 4.97 18.39 10.56
CA ILE A 81 3.84 19.04 9.90
C ILE A 81 3.01 17.98 9.17
N VAL A 82 1.71 17.99 9.42
CA VAL A 82 0.77 17.19 8.64
C VAL A 82 -0.36 18.10 8.20
N LEU A 83 -0.40 18.40 6.91
CA LEU A 83 -1.55 19.09 6.32
C LEU A 83 -2.81 18.26 6.59
N PRO A 84 -3.89 18.86 7.12
CA PRO A 84 -5.11 18.12 7.46
C PRO A 84 -5.66 17.28 6.29
N ARG A 85 -5.58 17.81 5.06
CA ARG A 85 -6.00 17.10 3.85
C ARG A 85 -5.16 15.85 3.56
N LEU A 86 -3.84 15.93 3.79
CA LEU A 86 -2.97 14.76 3.64
C LEU A 86 -3.34 13.69 4.67
N GLY A 87 -3.54 14.09 5.93
CA GLY A 87 -3.95 13.18 7.00
C GLY A 87 -5.24 12.42 6.66
N LEU A 88 -6.28 13.14 6.19
CA LEU A 88 -7.56 12.56 5.81
C LEU A 88 -7.44 11.54 4.65
N GLU A 89 -6.67 11.86 3.62
CA GLU A 89 -6.51 10.94 2.49
C GLU A 89 -5.69 9.70 2.86
N LEU A 90 -4.70 9.83 3.74
CA LEU A 90 -3.93 8.70 4.28
C LEU A 90 -4.79 7.80 5.17
N GLU A 91 -5.59 8.37 6.08
CA GLU A 91 -6.53 7.60 6.90
C GLU A 91 -7.49 6.80 6.04
N LYS A 92 -8.07 7.44 5.02
CA LYS A 92 -8.98 6.78 4.09
C LYS A 92 -8.32 5.64 3.33
N ALA A 93 -7.08 5.83 2.86
CA ALA A 93 -6.32 4.79 2.16
C ALA A 93 -6.00 3.61 3.08
N VAL A 94 -5.65 3.89 4.33
CA VAL A 94 -5.38 2.89 5.36
C VAL A 94 -6.66 2.11 5.70
N GLU A 95 -7.78 2.78 5.90
CA GLU A 95 -9.07 2.12 6.16
C GLU A 95 -9.53 1.25 5.00
N GLN A 96 -9.35 1.72 3.76
CA GLN A 96 -9.63 0.90 2.57
C GLN A 96 -8.74 -0.34 2.53
N SER A 97 -7.46 -0.18 2.89
CA SER A 97 -6.53 -1.30 2.96
C SER A 97 -6.96 -2.31 4.02
N GLN A 98 -7.34 -1.86 5.21
CA GLN A 98 -7.79 -2.74 6.29
C GLN A 98 -9.01 -3.56 5.87
N ARG A 99 -9.98 -2.93 5.20
CA ARG A 99 -11.15 -3.62 4.65
C ARG A 99 -10.75 -4.71 3.65
N ILE A 100 -9.80 -4.41 2.77
CA ILE A 100 -9.34 -5.36 1.76
C ILE A 100 -8.57 -6.52 2.40
N PHE A 101 -7.68 -6.26 3.36
CA PHE A 101 -6.97 -7.31 4.09
C PHE A 101 -7.92 -8.21 4.90
N ALA A 102 -9.02 -7.66 5.44
CA ALA A 102 -10.03 -8.46 6.14
C ALA A 102 -10.77 -9.45 5.23
N VAL A 103 -10.87 -9.17 3.92
CA VAL A 103 -11.53 -10.03 2.93
C VAL A 103 -10.53 -10.79 2.04
N LEU A 104 -9.23 -10.54 2.21
CA LEU A 104 -8.17 -11.20 1.46
C LEU A 104 -8.05 -12.65 1.94
N LYS A 105 -8.56 -13.59 1.14
CA LYS A 105 -8.45 -15.02 1.40
C LYS A 105 -7.20 -15.60 0.71
N SER A 106 -6.68 -16.70 1.24
CA SER A 106 -5.49 -17.40 0.72
C SER A 106 -5.66 -17.96 -0.69
N ASP A 107 -6.89 -18.08 -1.19
CA ASP A 107 -7.20 -18.52 -2.56
C ASP A 107 -7.03 -17.43 -3.63
N LYS A 108 -6.54 -16.24 -3.24
CA LYS A 108 -6.32 -15.10 -4.14
C LYS A 108 -4.93 -15.08 -4.82
N GLU A 109 -4.15 -16.15 -4.70
CA GLU A 109 -2.87 -16.38 -5.41
C GLU A 109 -3.09 -16.42 -6.94
N GLY A 110 -3.23 -15.26 -7.58
CA GLY A 110 -3.56 -15.12 -9.01
C GLY A 110 -4.55 -14.01 -9.35
N ASP A 111 -5.15 -13.37 -8.34
CA ASP A 111 -6.01 -12.22 -8.57
C ASP A 111 -5.16 -10.98 -8.91
N LYS A 112 -5.01 -10.68 -10.20
CA LYS A 112 -4.28 -9.51 -10.70
C LYS A 112 -4.78 -8.19 -10.12
N ARG A 113 -6.02 -8.14 -9.62
CA ARG A 113 -6.59 -6.94 -8.99
C ARG A 113 -6.01 -6.73 -7.59
N VAL A 114 -5.78 -7.79 -6.84
CA VAL A 114 -5.07 -7.72 -5.54
C VAL A 114 -3.65 -7.23 -5.75
N VAL A 115 -2.95 -7.76 -6.76
CA VAL A 115 -1.60 -7.29 -7.14
C VAL A 115 -1.62 -5.81 -7.54
N GLY A 116 -2.59 -5.40 -8.37
CA GLY A 116 -2.78 -4.01 -8.77
C GLY A 116 -3.10 -3.08 -7.59
N PHE A 117 -3.94 -3.53 -6.67
CA PHE A 117 -4.28 -2.85 -5.42
C PHE A 117 -3.04 -2.66 -4.54
N LEU A 118 -2.31 -3.72 -4.21
CA LEU A 118 -1.10 -3.64 -3.39
C LEU A 118 -0.06 -2.71 -4.03
N SER A 119 0.07 -2.74 -5.36
CA SER A 119 0.99 -1.86 -6.10
C SER A 119 0.59 -0.39 -6.04
N ALA A 120 -0.70 -0.09 -6.22
CA ALA A 120 -1.21 1.27 -6.16
C ALA A 120 -1.12 1.86 -4.75
N LEU A 121 -1.45 1.07 -3.73
CA LEU A 121 -1.36 1.49 -2.33
C LEU A 121 0.09 1.63 -1.86
N SER A 122 0.99 0.76 -2.29
CA SER A 122 2.43 0.92 -2.03
C SER A 122 2.95 2.25 -2.55
N ARG A 123 2.58 2.63 -3.78
CA ARG A 123 2.95 3.95 -4.36
C ARG A 123 2.37 5.09 -3.56
N LEU A 124 1.12 4.97 -3.12
CA LEU A 124 0.50 5.98 -2.28
C LEU A 124 1.19 6.10 -0.92
N PHE A 125 1.58 4.99 -0.29
CA PHE A 125 2.28 5.01 1.01
C PHE A 125 3.67 5.61 0.87
N VAL A 126 4.41 5.28 -0.18
CA VAL A 126 5.69 5.95 -0.50
C VAL A 126 5.49 7.46 -0.66
N PHE A 127 4.47 7.87 -1.42
CA PHE A 127 4.17 9.29 -1.62
C PHE A 127 3.76 9.98 -0.32
N GLY A 128 2.94 9.32 0.50
CA GLY A 128 2.55 9.76 1.83
C GLY A 128 3.76 9.97 2.73
N THR A 129 4.65 8.99 2.82
CA THR A 129 5.93 9.08 3.54
C THR A 129 6.76 10.27 3.05
N GLN A 130 6.95 10.42 1.74
CA GLN A 130 7.67 11.56 1.17
C GLN A 130 7.04 12.90 1.56
N LEU A 131 5.72 13.01 1.55
CA LEU A 131 5.03 14.23 1.97
C LEU A 131 5.20 14.50 3.47
N LEU A 132 5.10 13.47 4.32
CA LEU A 132 5.25 13.60 5.77
C LEU A 132 6.68 14.01 6.18
N THR A 133 7.69 13.73 5.36
CA THR A 133 9.06 14.22 5.56
C THR A 133 9.28 15.69 5.16
N VAL A 134 8.32 16.33 4.49
CA VAL A 134 8.41 17.74 4.10
C VAL A 134 8.02 18.61 5.30
N ASN A 135 8.95 19.45 5.76
CA ASN A 135 8.78 20.35 6.90
C ASN A 135 8.22 21.74 6.52
N ASP A 136 7.74 21.91 5.29
CA ASP A 136 7.12 23.14 4.80
C ASP A 136 5.69 22.87 4.31
N GLU A 137 4.70 23.56 4.90
CA GLU A 137 3.29 23.37 4.56
C GLU A 137 2.96 23.71 3.11
N GLN A 138 3.58 24.75 2.54
CA GLN A 138 3.31 25.17 1.16
C GLN A 138 3.92 24.18 0.17
N GLU A 139 5.11 23.67 0.46
CA GLU A 139 5.74 22.61 -0.35
C GLU A 139 4.94 21.30 -0.26
N GLN A 140 4.52 20.90 0.94
CA GLN A 140 3.69 19.70 1.14
C GLN A 140 2.36 19.84 0.38
N LYS A 141 1.74 21.04 0.41
CA LYS A 141 0.51 21.34 -0.33
C LYS A 141 0.73 21.31 -1.84
N ALA A 142 1.79 21.93 -2.34
CA ALA A 142 2.10 21.97 -3.76
C ALA A 142 2.32 20.57 -4.34
N LYS A 143 3.04 19.70 -3.61
CA LYS A 143 3.25 18.29 -4.01
C LYS A 143 1.94 17.51 -3.97
N LEU A 144 1.15 17.66 -2.91
CA LEU A 144 -0.17 17.02 -2.78
C LEU A 144 -1.12 17.40 -3.93
N GLU A 145 -1.12 18.68 -4.31
CA GLU A 145 -2.01 19.22 -5.34
C GLU A 145 -1.47 19.08 -6.77
N SER A 146 -0.22 18.60 -6.92
CA SER A 146 0.41 18.34 -8.21
C SER A 146 -0.35 17.30 -9.02
N LYS A 147 -0.14 17.30 -10.35
CA LYS A 147 -0.74 16.32 -11.26
C LYS A 147 -0.37 14.89 -10.85
N ASP A 148 0.88 14.67 -10.45
CA ASP A 148 1.37 13.36 -10.05
C ASP A 148 0.77 12.92 -8.71
N GLY A 149 0.69 13.83 -7.74
CA GLY A 149 0.03 13.58 -6.46
C GLY A 149 -1.43 13.15 -6.63
N ARG A 150 -2.20 13.91 -7.43
CA ARG A 150 -3.60 13.56 -7.75
C ARG A 150 -3.70 12.19 -8.43
N ALA A 151 -2.86 11.91 -9.42
CA ALA A 151 -2.86 10.64 -10.13
C ALA A 151 -2.57 9.45 -9.20
N ILE A 152 -1.69 9.61 -8.21
CA ILE A 152 -1.39 8.56 -7.22
C ILE A 152 -2.62 8.26 -6.34
N PHE A 153 -3.29 9.29 -5.81
CA PHE A 153 -4.50 9.11 -5.02
C PHE A 153 -5.65 8.51 -5.82
N GLU A 154 -5.85 8.97 -7.06
CA GLU A 154 -6.87 8.43 -7.97
C GLU A 154 -6.61 6.97 -8.30
N ALA A 155 -5.37 6.60 -8.60
CA ALA A 155 -4.98 5.22 -8.89
C ALA A 155 -5.21 4.30 -7.68
N ALA A 156 -4.84 4.72 -6.48
CA ALA A 156 -5.08 3.97 -5.24
C ALA A 156 -6.59 3.79 -4.99
N SER A 157 -7.37 4.87 -5.09
CA SER A 157 -8.83 4.83 -4.93
C SER A 157 -9.51 3.91 -5.96
N ALA A 158 -9.10 3.99 -7.22
CA ALA A 158 -9.63 3.12 -8.28
C ALA A 158 -9.30 1.64 -8.03
N ALA A 159 -8.06 1.35 -7.62
CA ALA A 159 -7.63 -0.01 -7.32
C ALA A 159 -8.36 -0.59 -6.10
N SER A 160 -8.57 0.21 -5.04
CA SER A 160 -9.38 -0.18 -3.89
C SER A 160 -10.81 -0.55 -4.30
N ARG A 161 -11.46 0.28 -5.12
CA ARG A 161 -12.83 0.02 -5.62
C ARG A 161 -12.91 -1.27 -6.43
N ALA A 162 -11.91 -1.53 -7.28
CA ALA A 162 -11.88 -2.73 -8.12
C ALA A 162 -11.86 -4.03 -7.29
N VAL A 163 -11.23 -4.02 -6.11
CA VAL A 163 -11.20 -5.18 -5.21
C VAL A 163 -12.46 -5.26 -4.33
N ILE A 164 -12.94 -4.12 -3.82
CA ILE A 164 -14.11 -4.06 -2.93
C ILE A 164 -15.40 -4.48 -3.64
N ASN A 165 -15.66 -3.97 -4.86
CA ASN A 165 -16.91 -4.25 -5.57
C ASN A 165 -17.12 -5.73 -5.91
N GLU A 166 -16.06 -6.53 -5.90
CA GLU A 166 -16.13 -7.98 -6.13
C GLU A 166 -16.18 -8.81 -4.86
N THR A 167 -15.63 -8.29 -3.76
CA THR A 167 -15.64 -8.97 -2.46
C THR A 167 -16.93 -8.73 -1.68
N SER A 168 -17.79 -7.82 -2.16
CA SER A 168 -19.16 -7.62 -1.70
C SER A 168 -20.10 -7.43 -2.91
N PRO A 169 -20.43 -8.50 -3.65
CA PRO A 169 -21.46 -8.42 -4.67
C PRO A 169 -22.80 -8.18 -3.95
N ASN A 170 -23.47 -7.09 -4.33
CA ASN A 170 -24.86 -6.84 -3.91
C ASN A 170 -25.78 -8.02 -4.27
#